data_AF-A0A953ZWR1-F1
#
_entry.id   AF-A0A953ZWR1-F1
#
_cell.length_a   1.000
_cell.length_b   1.000
_cell.length_c   1.000
_cell.angle_alpha   90.00
_cell.angle_beta   90.00
_cell.angle_gamma   90.00
#
_symmetry.space_group_name_H-M   'P 1'
#
loop_
_entity.id
_entity.type
_entity.pdbx_description
1 polymer ?
#
loop_
_entity_poly.entity_id
_entity_poly.type
_entity_poly.pdbx_seq_one_letter_code
_entity_poly.pdbx_strand_id
1 'polypeptide(L)'
;LLTGTVLYRDPRRPVRRLAIGMLGLIVVQGILGGYRVLLNDHFPVLFPVLHGMMAQVVLCTAAVLAFTVSTAWVCRSIENGTHVRTLRRMATGSLGMVFLQVLVGVWFRHSNSQAALWIHVSFATVVSLTLLITVSYGLGKFRTVPGFARTNRICLGVLLVQLLLGFVTLMVRRDKGTTDTETLGRAVVQSLHVLLGATLFLIATILLVRSYRNLVPRVGPTPDA
;
A
#
# COMPACT_ATOMS: atom_id res chain seq x y z
N LEU A 1 -1.05 14.75 -15.39
CA LEU A 1 -2.08 15.76 -15.09
C LEU A 1 -2.07 16.19 -13.62
N LEU A 2 -2.29 15.31 -12.64
CA LEU A 2 -2.31 15.66 -11.20
C LEU A 2 -1.03 16.40 -10.72
N THR A 3 0.15 15.82 -10.92
CA THR A 3 1.44 16.39 -10.47
C THR A 3 1.71 17.78 -11.05
N GLY A 4 1.52 17.94 -12.37
CA GLY A 4 1.69 19.23 -13.05
C GLY A 4 0.72 20.29 -12.53
N THR A 5 -0.55 19.94 -12.35
CA THR A 5 -1.56 20.86 -11.80
C THR A 5 -1.20 21.32 -10.38
N VAL A 6 -0.72 20.41 -9.52
CA VAL A 6 -0.30 20.76 -8.16
C VAL A 6 0.91 21.68 -8.17
N LEU A 7 1.92 21.42 -9.02
CA LEU A 7 3.10 22.27 -9.12
C LEU A 7 2.77 23.69 -9.59
N TYR A 8 1.77 23.82 -10.47
CA TYR A 8 1.32 25.11 -10.99
C TYR A 8 0.42 25.88 -10.02
N ARG A 9 -0.51 25.19 -9.34
CA ARG A 9 -1.57 25.86 -8.55
C ARG A 9 -1.37 25.87 -7.04
N ASP A 10 -0.58 24.96 -6.47
CA ASP A 10 -0.49 24.84 -5.00
C ASP A 10 0.69 25.67 -4.44
N PRO A 11 0.44 26.70 -3.62
CA PRO A 11 1.50 27.53 -3.07
C PRO A 11 2.29 26.84 -1.93
N ARG A 12 1.78 25.73 -1.38
CA ARG A 12 2.35 25.10 -0.17
C ARG A 12 3.64 24.36 -0.53
N ARG A 13 4.78 24.89 -0.07
CA ARG A 13 6.13 24.31 -0.26
C ARG A 13 6.22 22.78 -0.04
N PRO A 14 5.69 22.18 1.05
CA PRO A 14 5.79 20.73 1.25
C PRO A 14 5.01 19.93 0.19
N VAL A 15 3.86 20.44 -0.27
CA VAL A 15 3.04 19.79 -1.30
C VAL A 15 3.75 19.84 -2.66
N ARG A 16 4.37 20.98 -3.00
CA ARG A 16 5.21 21.10 -4.20
C ARG A 16 6.41 20.15 -4.16
N ARG A 17 7.10 20.04 -3.02
CA ARG A 17 8.22 19.07 -2.86
C ARG A 17 7.77 17.63 -3.06
N LEU A 18 6.60 17.25 -2.53
CA LEU A 18 6.00 15.94 -2.77
C LEU A 18 5.70 15.71 -4.26
N ALA A 19 5.16 16.72 -4.95
CA ALA A 19 4.90 16.64 -6.39
C ALA A 19 6.20 16.52 -7.22
N ILE A 20 7.26 17.25 -6.88
CA ILE A 20 8.58 17.11 -7.51
C ILE A 20 9.14 15.70 -7.27
N GLY A 21 9.07 15.21 -6.04
CA GLY A 21 9.48 13.85 -5.69
C GLY A 21 8.71 12.80 -6.49
N MET A 22 7.39 12.96 -6.64
CA MET A 22 6.56 12.09 -7.48
C MET A 22 7.01 12.10 -8.94
N LEU A 23 7.34 13.26 -9.50
CA LEU A 23 7.88 13.34 -10.87
C LEU A 23 9.20 12.58 -10.99
N GLY A 24 10.11 12.74 -10.03
CA GLY A 24 11.36 11.98 -9.97
C GLY A 24 11.12 10.46 -9.92
N LEU A 25 10.17 10.01 -9.09
CA LEU A 25 9.80 8.60 -9.00
C LEU A 25 9.23 8.06 -10.32
N ILE A 26 8.41 8.83 -11.04
CA ILE A 26 7.89 8.44 -12.36
C ILE A 26 9.02 8.28 -13.37
N VAL A 27 9.98 9.21 -13.40
CA VAL A 27 11.14 9.13 -14.29
C VAL A 27 11.98 7.89 -13.98
N VAL A 28 12.32 7.67 -12.71
CA VAL A 28 13.06 6.46 -12.27
C VAL A 28 12.30 5.18 -12.62
N GLN A 29 10.98 5.15 -12.40
CA GLN A 29 10.15 3.99 -12.74
C GLN A 29 10.13 3.71 -14.25
N GLY A 30 10.09 4.75 -15.08
CA GLY A 30 10.19 4.65 -16.54
C GLY A 30 11.53 4.10 -17.00
N ILE A 31 12.64 4.59 -16.41
CA ILE A 31 13.99 4.06 -16.68
C ILE A 31 14.09 2.58 -16.30
N LEU A 32 13.62 2.21 -15.10
CA LEU A 32 13.59 0.81 -14.66
C LEU A 32 12.71 -0.06 -15.58
N GLY A 33 11.63 0.50 -16.14
CA GLY A 33 10.80 -0.17 -17.14
C GLY A 33 11.54 -0.41 -18.45
N GLY A 34 12.35 0.55 -18.90
CA GLY A 34 13.24 0.38 -20.05
C GLY A 34 14.29 -0.70 -19.80
N TYR A 35 14.97 -0.68 -18.65
CA TYR A 35 15.97 -1.69 -18.28
C TYR A 35 15.38 -3.09 -18.15
N ARG A 36 14.16 -3.20 -17.65
CA ARG A 36 13.42 -4.47 -17.62
C ARG A 36 13.27 -5.09 -19.01
N VAL A 37 13.19 -4.30 -20.07
CA VAL A 37 13.10 -4.81 -21.46
C VAL A 37 14.50 -5.03 -22.03
N LEU A 38 15.36 -4.01 -21.98
CA LEU A 38 16.66 -4.01 -22.65
C LEU A 38 17.68 -4.96 -22.00
N LEU A 39 17.58 -5.17 -20.68
CA LEU A 39 18.55 -5.94 -19.89
C LEU A 39 17.94 -7.22 -19.32
N ASN A 40 16.77 -7.66 -19.83
CA ASN A 40 16.07 -8.83 -19.31
C ASN A 40 16.94 -10.09 -19.35
N ASP A 41 17.73 -10.26 -20.42
CA ASP A 41 18.55 -11.45 -20.61
C ASP A 41 19.71 -11.55 -19.60
N HIS A 42 20.18 -10.40 -19.11
CA HIS A 42 21.27 -10.32 -18.13
C HIS A 42 20.75 -10.25 -16.69
N PHE A 43 19.60 -9.62 -16.47
CA PHE A 43 19.01 -9.36 -15.16
C PHE A 43 17.49 -9.65 -15.14
N PRO A 44 17.07 -10.92 -15.35
CA PRO A 44 15.66 -11.29 -15.55
C PRO A 44 14.79 -11.14 -14.30
N VAL A 45 15.40 -10.93 -13.13
CA VAL A 45 14.70 -10.77 -11.85
C VAL A 45 14.86 -9.36 -11.30
N LEU A 46 16.07 -8.80 -11.32
CA LEU A 46 16.38 -7.55 -10.63
C LEU A 46 15.53 -6.36 -11.13
N PHE A 47 15.62 -6.02 -12.42
CA PHE A 47 14.88 -4.87 -12.96
C PHE A 47 13.37 -5.07 -12.97
N PRO A 48 12.82 -6.25 -13.31
CA PRO A 48 11.39 -6.50 -13.14
C PRO A 48 10.89 -6.34 -11.71
N VAL A 49 11.65 -6.78 -10.71
CA VAL A 49 11.31 -6.60 -9.29
C VAL A 49 11.35 -5.13 -8.89
N LEU A 50 12.44 -4.43 -9.21
CA LEU A 50 12.58 -3.00 -8.90
C LEU A 50 11.48 -2.18 -9.57
N HIS A 51 11.20 -2.43 -10.84
CA HIS A 51 10.15 -1.74 -11.58
C HIS A 51 8.75 -2.01 -10.99
N GLY A 52 8.41 -3.28 -10.73
CA GLY A 52 7.11 -3.66 -10.19
C GLY A 52 6.86 -3.11 -8.78
N MET A 53 7.90 -3.07 -7.95
CA MET A 53 7.87 -2.46 -6.61
C MET A 53 7.75 -0.94 -6.70
N MET A 54 8.55 -0.29 -7.54
CA MET A 54 8.54 1.17 -7.71
C MET A 54 7.19 1.67 -8.23
N ALA A 55 6.53 0.92 -9.12
CA ALA A 55 5.18 1.24 -9.59
C ALA A 55 4.18 1.41 -8.43
N GLN A 56 4.28 0.57 -7.40
CA GLN A 56 3.41 0.64 -6.23
C GLN A 56 3.76 1.82 -5.30
N VAL A 57 5.05 2.18 -5.20
CA VAL A 57 5.50 3.39 -4.48
C VAL A 57 5.03 4.66 -5.19
N VAL A 58 5.10 4.70 -6.53
CA VAL A 58 4.54 5.79 -7.35
C VAL A 58 3.04 5.92 -7.10
N LEU A 59 2.30 4.80 -7.11
CA LEU A 59 0.87 4.80 -6.82
C LEU A 59 0.56 5.35 -5.42
N CYS A 60 1.28 4.90 -4.38
CA CYS A 60 1.09 5.39 -3.02
C CYS A 60 1.41 6.88 -2.91
N THR A 61 2.48 7.35 -3.56
CA THR A 61 2.86 8.76 -3.57
C THR A 61 1.81 9.61 -4.29
N ALA A 62 1.28 9.13 -5.42
CA ALA A 62 0.17 9.76 -6.13
C ALA A 62 -1.08 9.86 -5.25
N ALA A 63 -1.41 8.81 -4.52
CA ALA A 63 -2.54 8.79 -3.60
C ALA A 63 -2.35 9.76 -2.43
N VAL A 64 -1.15 9.85 -1.86
CA VAL A 64 -0.82 10.83 -0.81
C VAL A 64 -0.92 12.25 -1.36
N LEU A 65 -0.41 12.51 -2.56
CA LEU A 65 -0.53 13.81 -3.22
C LEU A 65 -2.00 14.19 -3.43
N ALA A 66 -2.82 13.29 -3.98
CA ALA A 66 -4.25 13.47 -4.14
C ALA A 66 -4.95 13.70 -2.77
N PHE A 67 -4.55 12.96 -1.74
CA PHE A 67 -5.06 13.16 -0.39
C PHE A 67 -4.74 14.58 0.13
N THR A 68 -3.53 15.11 -0.11
CA THR A 68 -3.11 16.45 0.37
C THR A 68 -3.89 17.64 -0.23
N VAL A 69 -4.53 17.42 -1.37
CA VAL A 69 -5.37 18.41 -2.05
C VAL A 69 -6.87 18.12 -1.89
N SER A 70 -7.23 17.02 -1.23
CA SER A 70 -8.62 16.67 -0.93
C SER A 70 -9.17 17.42 0.28
N THR A 71 -10.50 17.53 0.38
CA THR A 71 -11.18 18.09 1.57
C THR A 71 -10.86 17.30 2.85
N ALA A 72 -10.61 15.99 2.73
CA ALA A 72 -10.24 15.12 3.85
C ALA A 72 -8.89 15.47 4.49
N TRP A 73 -8.02 16.24 3.81
CA TRP A 73 -6.77 16.74 4.38
C TRP A 73 -7.00 17.74 5.51
N VAL A 74 -8.08 18.51 5.44
CA VAL A 74 -8.32 19.66 6.34
C VAL A 74 -8.87 19.22 7.69
N CYS A 75 -9.64 18.13 7.74
CA CYS A 75 -10.22 17.59 8.97
C CYS A 75 -9.15 17.33 10.04
N ARG A 76 -9.35 17.80 11.27
CA ARG A 76 -8.50 17.51 12.42
C ARG A 76 -9.38 17.21 13.64
N SER A 77 -8.95 16.27 14.46
CA SER A 77 -9.54 15.97 15.77
C SER A 77 -8.45 15.97 16.83
N ILE A 78 -8.74 16.53 18.00
CA ILE A 78 -7.86 16.47 19.17
C ILE A 78 -8.18 15.20 19.93
N GLU A 79 -7.19 14.33 20.07
CA GLU A 79 -7.37 12.99 20.60
C GLU A 79 -6.36 12.65 21.69
N ASN A 80 -6.63 11.59 22.46
CA ASN A 80 -5.72 11.11 23.49
C ASN A 80 -4.33 10.82 22.89
N GLY A 81 -3.31 11.53 23.39
CA GLY A 81 -1.96 11.48 22.84
C GLY A 81 -1.28 10.11 22.93
N THR A 82 -1.61 9.29 23.93
CA THR A 82 -1.07 7.93 24.04
C THR A 82 -1.64 7.03 22.95
N HIS A 83 -2.96 7.07 22.74
CA HIS A 83 -3.64 6.31 21.69
C HIS A 83 -3.17 6.72 20.29
N VAL A 84 -2.99 8.03 20.05
CA VAL A 84 -2.47 8.52 18.76
C VAL A 84 -1.06 7.99 18.48
N ARG A 85 -0.18 8.01 19.49
CA ARG A 85 1.19 7.49 19.36
C ARG A 85 1.22 5.99 19.11
N THR A 86 0.40 5.23 19.84
CA THR A 86 0.25 3.78 19.64
C THR A 86 -0.20 3.45 18.24
N LEU A 87 -1.27 4.10 17.75
CA LEU A 87 -1.75 3.88 16.39
C LEU A 87 -0.68 4.23 15.34
N ARG A 88 0.04 5.35 15.50
CA ARG A 88 1.12 5.72 14.57
C ARG A 88 2.20 4.64 14.50
N ARG A 89 2.64 4.10 15.64
CA ARG A 89 3.63 3.02 15.67
C ARG A 89 3.11 1.77 14.97
N MET A 90 1.88 1.37 15.27
CA MET A 90 1.23 0.20 14.66
C MET A 90 1.03 0.38 13.14
N ALA A 91 0.61 1.56 12.70
CA ALA A 91 0.42 1.89 11.30
C ALA A 91 1.76 1.95 10.54
N THR A 92 2.82 2.51 11.12
CA THR A 92 4.17 2.48 10.54
C THR A 92 4.68 1.05 10.41
N GLY A 93 4.56 0.25 11.48
CA GLY A 93 4.97 -1.16 11.46
C GLY A 93 4.20 -1.95 10.41
N SER A 94 2.87 -1.84 10.38
CA SER A 94 2.02 -2.52 9.40
C SER A 94 2.33 -2.08 7.97
N LEU A 95 2.56 -0.79 7.73
CA LEU A 95 2.96 -0.30 6.41
C LEU A 95 4.29 -0.92 5.95
N GLY A 96 5.27 -0.99 6.85
CA GLY A 96 6.55 -1.67 6.59
C GLY A 96 6.37 -3.15 6.25
N MET A 97 5.53 -3.87 7.01
CA MET A 97 5.22 -5.27 6.74
C MET A 97 4.52 -5.46 5.39
N VAL A 98 3.53 -4.62 5.06
CA VAL A 98 2.85 -4.66 3.75
C VAL A 98 3.82 -4.37 2.61
N PHE A 99 4.73 -3.41 2.78
CA PHE A 99 5.77 -3.12 1.78
C PHE A 99 6.70 -4.32 1.54
N LEU A 100 7.14 -4.99 2.61
CA LEU A 100 7.93 -6.20 2.49
C LEU A 100 7.13 -7.34 1.83
N GLN A 101 5.85 -7.50 2.15
CA GLN A 101 4.97 -8.49 1.52
C GLN A 101 4.85 -8.26 0.02
N VAL A 102 4.71 -6.99 -0.39
CA VAL A 102 4.71 -6.57 -1.80
C VAL A 102 6.03 -6.93 -2.47
N LEU A 103 7.17 -6.61 -1.85
CA LEU A 103 8.49 -6.94 -2.39
C LEU A 103 8.64 -8.44 -2.61
N VAL A 104 8.29 -9.26 -1.62
CA VAL A 104 8.36 -10.73 -1.73
C VAL A 104 7.40 -11.23 -2.81
N GLY A 105 6.18 -10.68 -2.91
CA GLY A 105 5.22 -11.08 -3.94
C GLY A 105 5.70 -10.77 -5.37
N VAL A 106 6.27 -9.59 -5.58
CA VAL A 106 6.88 -9.22 -6.87
C VAL A 106 8.11 -10.10 -7.16
N TRP A 107 8.93 -10.39 -6.15
CA TRP A 107 10.07 -11.29 -6.29
C TRP A 107 9.63 -12.71 -6.67
N PHE A 108 8.60 -13.26 -6.02
CA PHE A 108 8.03 -14.55 -6.41
C PHE A 108 7.55 -14.54 -7.86
N ARG A 109 6.82 -13.50 -8.30
CA ARG A 109 6.30 -13.40 -9.67
C ARG A 109 7.41 -13.43 -10.73
N HIS A 110 8.57 -12.86 -10.45
CA HIS A 110 9.67 -12.75 -11.41
C HIS A 110 10.74 -13.85 -11.29
N SER A 111 10.92 -14.43 -10.10
CA SER A 111 11.86 -15.55 -9.90
C SER A 111 11.20 -16.91 -10.09
N ASN A 112 9.88 -17.01 -9.94
CA ASN A 112 9.12 -18.26 -9.84
C ASN A 112 9.69 -19.23 -8.76
N SER A 113 10.37 -18.68 -7.74
CA SER A 113 11.03 -19.44 -6.68
C SER A 113 10.01 -20.01 -5.68
N GLN A 114 10.11 -21.32 -5.38
CA GLN A 114 9.27 -21.94 -4.34
C GLN A 114 9.58 -21.39 -2.94
N ALA A 115 10.84 -21.02 -2.66
CA ALA A 115 11.18 -20.37 -1.40
C ALA A 115 10.49 -19.01 -1.28
N ALA A 116 10.51 -18.20 -2.33
CA ALA A 116 9.82 -16.90 -2.34
C ALA A 116 8.31 -17.04 -2.16
N LEU A 117 7.70 -18.10 -2.74
CA LEU A 117 6.29 -18.42 -2.49
C LEU A 117 6.02 -18.67 -1.00
N TRP A 118 6.75 -19.60 -0.39
CA TRP A 118 6.47 -20.00 0.99
C TRP A 118 6.76 -18.88 1.97
N ILE A 119 7.78 -18.06 1.70
CA ILE A 119 8.00 -16.80 2.43
C ILE A 119 6.80 -15.87 2.25
N HIS A 120 6.30 -15.68 1.03
CA HIS A 120 5.12 -14.83 0.78
C HIS A 120 3.89 -15.31 1.54
N VAL A 121 3.58 -16.61 1.48
CA VAL A 121 2.38 -17.19 2.09
C VAL A 121 2.47 -17.14 3.62
N SER A 122 3.61 -17.55 4.20
CA SER A 122 3.78 -17.52 5.67
C SER A 122 3.78 -16.09 6.22
N PHE A 123 4.46 -15.17 5.52
CA PHE A 123 4.53 -13.77 5.93
C PHE A 123 3.19 -13.04 5.74
N ALA A 124 2.34 -13.46 4.79
CA ALA A 124 0.99 -12.94 4.62
C ALA A 124 0.14 -13.06 5.90
N THR A 125 0.29 -14.15 6.66
CA THR A 125 -0.41 -14.33 7.94
C THR A 125 0.00 -13.27 8.95
N VAL A 126 1.30 -13.02 9.10
CA VAL A 126 1.84 -12.00 10.02
C VAL A 126 1.39 -10.59 9.60
N VAL A 127 1.48 -10.29 8.30
CA VAL A 127 1.02 -9.01 7.73
C VAL A 127 -0.47 -8.81 7.98
N SER A 128 -1.28 -9.85 7.80
CA SER A 128 -2.73 -9.78 7.99
C SER A 128 -3.10 -9.57 9.45
N LEU A 129 -2.45 -10.26 10.38
CA LEU A 129 -2.67 -10.08 11.82
C LEU A 129 -2.27 -8.67 12.28
N THR A 130 -1.07 -8.20 11.89
CA THR A 130 -0.62 -6.85 12.26
C THR A 130 -1.53 -5.75 11.70
N LEU A 131 -2.00 -5.89 10.46
CA LEU A 131 -2.92 -4.96 9.85
C LEU A 131 -4.33 -5.03 10.47
N LEU A 132 -4.83 -6.24 10.79
CA LEU A 132 -6.11 -6.44 11.47
C LEU A 132 -6.11 -5.80 12.86
N ILE A 133 -5.04 -5.98 13.64
CA ILE A 133 -4.89 -5.37 14.97
C ILE A 133 -4.85 -3.84 14.84
N THR A 134 -4.09 -3.31 13.87
CA THR A 134 -3.99 -1.86 13.60
C THR A 134 -5.34 -1.26 13.23
N VAL A 135 -6.09 -1.91 12.34
CA VAL A 135 -7.40 -1.46 11.90
C VAL A 135 -8.43 -1.56 13.03
N SER A 136 -8.42 -2.66 13.79
CA SER A 136 -9.28 -2.85 14.96
C SER A 136 -9.04 -1.79 16.03
N TYR A 137 -7.76 -1.49 16.32
CA TYR A 137 -7.39 -0.42 17.24
C TYR A 137 -7.86 0.95 16.73
N GLY A 138 -7.66 1.22 15.43
CA GLY A 138 -8.12 2.44 14.78
C GLY A 138 -9.63 2.64 14.86
N LEU A 139 -10.41 1.58 14.63
CA LEU A 139 -11.87 1.59 14.77
C LEU A 139 -12.30 1.75 16.24
N GLY A 140 -11.65 1.06 17.16
CA GLY A 140 -11.99 1.11 18.58
C GLY A 140 -11.77 2.51 19.18
N LYS A 141 -10.68 3.19 18.80
CA LYS A 141 -10.29 4.46 19.41
C LYS A 141 -10.68 5.70 18.61
N PHE A 142 -10.83 5.61 17.29
CA PHE A 142 -10.98 6.78 16.42
C PHE A 142 -12.15 6.68 15.44
N ARG A 143 -13.16 5.82 15.69
CA ARG A 143 -14.32 5.68 14.78
C ARG A 143 -15.10 6.97 14.53
N THR A 144 -15.11 7.88 15.51
CA THR A 144 -15.83 9.17 15.44
C THR A 144 -15.07 10.21 14.62
N VAL A 145 -13.77 10.00 14.36
CA VAL A 145 -12.96 10.93 13.56
C VAL A 145 -13.40 10.83 12.09
N PRO A 146 -13.73 11.97 11.43
CA PRO A 146 -14.21 11.98 10.05
C PRO A 146 -13.29 11.21 9.08
N GLY A 147 -13.88 10.28 8.34
CA GLY A 147 -13.19 9.44 7.35
C GLY A 147 -12.32 8.32 7.92
N PHE A 148 -12.03 8.30 9.23
CA PHE A 148 -11.18 7.27 9.84
C PHE A 148 -11.86 5.90 9.82
N ALA A 149 -13.12 5.81 10.28
CA ALA A 149 -13.88 4.56 10.24
C ALA A 149 -14.10 4.03 8.82
N ARG A 150 -14.32 4.92 7.85
CA ARG A 150 -14.47 4.51 6.44
C ARG A 150 -13.16 3.95 5.90
N THR A 151 -12.04 4.63 6.12
CA THR A 151 -10.71 4.18 5.63
C THR A 151 -10.34 2.83 6.23
N ASN A 152 -10.56 2.65 7.53
CA ASN A 152 -10.30 1.39 8.23
C ASN A 152 -11.18 0.24 7.71
N ARG A 153 -12.49 0.47 7.51
CA ARG A 153 -13.40 -0.55 6.95
C ARG A 153 -13.04 -0.93 5.52
N ILE A 154 -12.66 0.03 4.68
CA ILE A 154 -12.19 -0.25 3.31
C ILE A 154 -10.89 -1.06 3.37
N CYS A 155 -9.94 -0.70 4.25
CA CYS A 155 -8.72 -1.47 4.46
C CYS A 155 -9.02 -2.93 4.82
N LEU A 156 -9.93 -3.16 5.79
CA LEU A 156 -10.35 -4.50 6.19
C LEU A 156 -11.01 -5.25 5.04
N GLY A 157 -11.94 -4.63 4.31
CA GLY A 157 -12.60 -5.25 3.17
C GLY A 157 -11.61 -5.67 2.08
N VAL A 158 -10.69 -4.78 1.72
CA VAL A 158 -9.63 -5.08 0.73
C VAL A 158 -8.70 -6.18 1.23
N LEU A 159 -8.31 -6.19 2.52
CA LEU A 159 -7.51 -7.26 3.11
C LEU A 159 -8.21 -8.63 2.98
N LEU A 160 -9.50 -8.70 3.31
CA LEU A 160 -10.26 -9.95 3.23
C LEU A 160 -10.34 -10.47 1.78
N VAL A 161 -10.63 -9.58 0.82
CA VAL A 161 -10.66 -9.96 -0.60
C VAL A 161 -9.27 -10.33 -1.10
N GLN A 162 -8.21 -9.65 -0.65
CA GLN A 162 -6.83 -9.96 -1.02
C GLN A 162 -6.41 -11.36 -0.54
N LEU A 163 -6.81 -11.75 0.68
CA LEU A 163 -6.57 -13.09 1.22
C LEU A 163 -7.31 -14.16 0.43
N LEU A 164 -8.59 -13.92 0.12
CA LEU A 164 -9.37 -14.81 -0.73
C LEU A 164 -8.72 -14.97 -2.11
N LEU A 165 -8.37 -13.87 -2.78
CA LEU A 165 -7.69 -13.91 -4.07
C LEU A 165 -6.32 -14.58 -3.98
N GLY A 166 -5.59 -14.42 -2.87
CA GLY A 166 -4.31 -15.09 -2.64
C GLY A 166 -4.49 -16.61 -2.61
N PHE A 167 -5.49 -17.08 -1.88
CA PHE A 167 -5.83 -18.50 -1.83
C PHE A 167 -6.27 -19.03 -3.20
N VAL A 168 -7.17 -18.32 -3.91
CA VAL A 168 -7.59 -18.70 -5.26
C VAL A 168 -6.39 -18.72 -6.23
N THR A 169 -5.48 -17.75 -6.12
CA THR A 169 -4.26 -17.72 -6.94
C THR A 169 -3.36 -18.93 -6.68
N LEU A 170 -3.29 -19.42 -5.44
CA LEU A 170 -2.56 -20.66 -5.11
C LEU A 170 -3.25 -21.90 -5.67
N MET A 171 -4.58 -21.99 -5.59
CA MET A 171 -5.34 -23.16 -6.10
C MET A 171 -5.26 -23.30 -7.61
N VAL A 172 -5.35 -22.19 -8.34
CA VAL A 172 -5.30 -22.20 -9.82
C VAL A 172 -3.84 -22.21 -10.32
N ARG A 173 -2.86 -22.37 -9.43
CA ARG A 173 -1.43 -22.39 -9.75
C ARG A 173 -1.01 -23.77 -10.31
N ARG A 174 -1.17 -23.92 -11.62
CA ARG A 174 -0.51 -24.89 -12.52
C ARG A 174 -0.66 -26.38 -12.15
N ASP A 175 -1.60 -27.02 -12.84
CA ASP A 175 -1.47 -28.42 -13.29
C ASP A 175 -1.01 -28.46 -14.76
N LYS A 176 -0.28 -29.51 -15.16
CA LYS A 176 0.21 -29.69 -16.54
C LYS A 176 -0.95 -30.01 -17.50
N GLY A 177 -1.14 -29.21 -18.56
CA GLY A 177 -2.01 -29.56 -19.71
C GLY A 177 -3.22 -28.65 -20.01
N THR A 178 -3.14 -27.35 -19.75
CA THR A 178 -4.31 -26.44 -19.78
C THR A 178 -4.53 -25.72 -21.11
N THR A 179 -5.79 -25.42 -21.43
CA THR A 179 -6.24 -24.75 -22.66
C THR A 179 -6.02 -23.23 -22.64
N ASP A 180 -6.15 -22.55 -23.80
CA ASP A 180 -5.94 -21.09 -23.93
C ASP A 180 -6.89 -20.25 -23.05
N THR A 181 -8.13 -20.69 -22.85
CA THR A 181 -9.13 -19.99 -22.03
C THR A 181 -8.81 -20.06 -20.53
N GLU A 182 -8.28 -21.20 -20.05
CA GLU A 182 -7.81 -21.36 -18.68
C GLU A 182 -6.60 -20.45 -18.39
N THR A 183 -5.83 -20.10 -19.42
CA THR A 183 -4.68 -19.20 -19.32
C THR A 183 -5.12 -17.74 -19.10
N LEU A 184 -6.20 -17.28 -19.76
CA LEU A 184 -6.74 -15.94 -19.56
C LEU A 184 -7.33 -15.74 -18.16
N GLY A 185 -8.18 -16.68 -17.71
CA GLY A 185 -8.80 -16.60 -16.38
C GLY A 185 -7.76 -16.51 -15.26
N ARG A 186 -6.69 -17.29 -15.36
CA ARG A 186 -5.53 -17.23 -14.45
C ARG A 186 -4.84 -15.87 -14.44
N ALA A 187 -4.56 -15.32 -15.63
CA ALA A 187 -3.92 -14.02 -15.77
C ALA A 187 -4.77 -12.92 -15.11
N VAL A 188 -6.10 -12.98 -15.25
CA VAL A 188 -7.04 -12.07 -14.61
C VAL A 188 -6.97 -12.20 -13.09
N VAL A 189 -7.09 -13.40 -12.52
CA VAL A 189 -7.05 -13.63 -11.07
C VAL A 189 -5.73 -13.14 -10.46
N GLN A 190 -4.60 -13.49 -11.08
CA GLN A 190 -3.28 -13.04 -10.63
C GLN A 190 -3.14 -11.51 -10.70
N SER A 191 -3.66 -10.89 -11.76
CA SER A 191 -3.63 -9.44 -11.92
C SER A 191 -4.50 -8.73 -10.89
N LEU A 192 -5.68 -9.29 -10.57
CA LEU A 192 -6.56 -8.78 -9.51
C LEU A 192 -5.89 -8.89 -8.14
N HIS A 193 -5.20 -10.00 -7.84
CA HIS A 193 -4.45 -10.16 -6.61
C HIS A 193 -3.32 -9.12 -6.49
N VAL A 194 -2.61 -8.83 -7.58
CA VAL A 194 -1.57 -7.78 -7.59
C VAL A 194 -2.18 -6.39 -7.42
N LEU A 195 -3.30 -6.11 -8.10
CA LEU A 195 -4.00 -4.81 -8.02
C LEU A 195 -4.54 -4.54 -6.62
N LEU A 196 -5.19 -5.53 -6.00
CA LEU A 196 -5.71 -5.38 -4.63
C LEU A 196 -4.58 -5.34 -3.59
N GLY A 197 -3.48 -6.05 -3.80
CA GLY A 197 -2.27 -5.92 -2.99
C GLY A 197 -1.71 -4.49 -3.01
N ALA A 198 -1.59 -3.89 -4.20
CA ALA A 198 -1.16 -2.50 -4.36
C ALA A 198 -2.18 -1.51 -3.74
N THR A 199 -3.48 -1.80 -3.85
CA THR A 199 -4.55 -1.01 -3.25
C THR A 199 -4.49 -1.07 -1.71
N LEU A 200 -4.18 -2.24 -1.14
CA LEU A 200 -4.00 -2.41 0.29
C LEU A 200 -2.81 -1.59 0.80
N PHE A 201 -1.69 -1.62 0.07
CA PHE A 201 -0.51 -0.80 0.38
C PHE A 201 -0.81 0.70 0.32
N LEU A 202 -1.58 1.13 -0.68
CA LEU A 202 -2.10 2.50 -0.79
C LEU A 202 -2.94 2.87 0.43
N ILE A 203 -3.94 2.07 0.80
CA ILE A 203 -4.84 2.38 1.92
C ILE A 203 -4.07 2.41 3.24
N ALA A 204 -3.14 1.48 3.46
CA ALA A 204 -2.26 1.48 4.63
C ALA A 204 -1.41 2.76 4.70
N THR A 205 -0.88 3.22 3.55
CA THR A 205 -0.17 4.51 3.46
C THR A 205 -1.08 5.67 3.84
N ILE A 206 -2.31 5.70 3.33
CA ILE A 206 -3.30 6.74 3.67
C ILE A 206 -3.69 6.68 5.15
N LEU A 207 -3.85 5.50 5.75
CA LEU A 207 -4.10 5.36 7.20
C LEU A 207 -2.97 5.97 8.02
N LEU A 208 -1.72 5.69 7.65
CA LEU A 208 -0.56 6.28 8.31
C LEU A 208 -0.58 7.81 8.17
N VAL A 209 -0.72 8.34 6.95
CA VAL A 209 -0.75 9.79 6.72
C VAL A 209 -1.91 10.46 7.46
N ARG A 210 -3.10 9.85 7.47
CA ARG A 210 -4.25 10.31 8.25
C ARG A 210 -3.96 10.33 9.75
N SER A 211 -3.25 9.35 10.30
CA SER A 211 -2.88 9.33 11.72
C SER A 211 -1.96 10.49 12.12
N TYR A 212 -1.12 10.99 11.20
CA TYR A 212 -0.29 12.17 11.42
C TYR A 212 -1.05 13.47 11.15
N ARG A 213 -1.93 13.47 10.14
CA ARG A 213 -2.58 14.69 9.66
C ARG A 213 -3.88 15.01 10.36
N ASN A 214 -4.75 14.02 10.55
CA ASN A 214 -6.10 14.20 11.08
C ASN A 214 -6.15 14.04 12.61
N LEU A 215 -5.17 13.37 13.24
CA LEU A 215 -5.14 13.21 14.70
C LEU A 215 -4.10 14.16 15.32
N VAL A 216 -4.57 15.08 16.15
CA VAL A 216 -3.74 16.00 16.93
C VAL A 216 -3.64 15.45 18.35
N PRO A 217 -2.45 15.01 18.81
CA PRO A 217 -2.26 14.55 20.18
C PRO A 217 -2.57 15.68 21.16
N ARG A 218 -3.46 15.46 22.13
CA ARG A 218 -3.62 16.37 23.27
C ARG A 218 -2.32 16.41 24.06
N VAL A 219 -1.80 17.62 24.30
CA VAL A 219 -0.64 17.88 25.17
C VAL A 219 -1.17 18.51 26.45
N GLY A 220 -1.09 17.80 27.57
CA GLY A 220 -1.58 18.25 28.88
C GLY A 220 -2.04 17.08 29.77
N PRO A 221 -2.14 17.27 31.10
CA PRO A 221 -2.63 16.24 31.99
C PRO A 221 -4.05 15.82 31.61
N THR A 222 -4.36 14.54 31.77
CA THR A 222 -5.75 14.06 31.76
C THR A 222 -6.50 14.83 32.86
N PRO A 223 -7.61 15.53 32.57
CA PRO A 223 -8.50 15.94 33.64
C PRO A 223 -8.88 14.67 34.38
N ASP A 224 -8.65 14.67 35.69
CA ASP A 224 -8.78 13.49 36.55
C ASP A 224 -10.11 12.77 36.26
N ALA A 225 -10.00 11.46 36.03
CA ALA A 225 -11.11 10.54 35.83
C ALA A 225 -11.65 10.06 37.18
#